data_AF-A0A9P8L401-F1
#
_entry.id   AF-A0A9P8L401-F1
#
_cell.length_a   1.000
_cell.length_b   1.000
_cell.length_c   1.000
_cell.angle_alpha   90.00
_cell.angle_beta   90.00
_cell.angle_gamma   90.00
#
_symmetry.space_group_name_H-M   'P 1'
#
loop_
_entity.id
_entity.type
_entity.pdbx_description
1 polymer ?
#
loop_
_entity_poly.entity_id
_entity_poly.type
_entity_poly.pdbx_seq_one_letter_code
_entity_poly.pdbx_strand_id
1 'polypeptide(L)'
;MQKATEYLQKWAGNFQRNVSNSVSNLSLKDYIRLVIILGGYALLRPYLLKLAGKFQARDHERELDPNEMTSGAAMSVNALRGRVQVPGDSDEEEESSATGADWGHAARRHQREMISELLAAEERKLAEEQEGSDKDIEEFLE
;
A
#
# COMPACT_ATOMS: atom_id res chain seq x y z
N MET A 1 -5.56 20.17 -31.56
CA MET A 1 -4.52 20.75 -30.68
C MET A 1 -4.81 22.20 -30.29
N GLN A 2 -4.98 23.14 -31.24
CA GLN A 2 -5.16 24.58 -30.94
C GLN A 2 -6.37 24.94 -30.05
N LYS A 3 -7.52 24.27 -30.22
CA LYS A 3 -8.68 24.51 -29.34
C LYS A 3 -8.44 24.09 -27.89
N ALA A 4 -7.72 22.97 -27.69
CA ALA A 4 -7.40 22.47 -26.35
C ALA A 4 -6.47 23.43 -25.59
N THR A 5 -5.47 23.99 -26.28
CA THR A 5 -4.58 25.02 -25.71
C THR A 5 -5.34 26.31 -25.38
N GLU A 6 -6.33 26.70 -26.19
CA GLU A 6 -7.17 27.87 -25.94
C GLU A 6 -8.11 27.66 -24.72
N TYR A 7 -8.70 26.47 -24.58
CA TYR A 7 -9.49 26.12 -23.38
C TYR A 7 -8.63 26.07 -22.12
N LEU A 8 -7.41 25.51 -22.21
CA LEU A 8 -6.46 25.49 -21.10
C LEU A 8 -6.05 26.89 -20.68
N GLN A 9 -5.77 27.79 -21.62
CA GLN A 9 -5.44 29.19 -21.32
C GLN A 9 -6.62 29.93 -20.68
N LYS A 10 -7.85 29.71 -21.17
CA LYS A 10 -9.06 30.28 -20.55
C LYS A 10 -9.28 29.74 -19.14
N TRP A 11 -9.13 28.44 -18.94
CA TRP A 11 -9.31 27.81 -17.64
C TRP A 11 -8.24 28.26 -16.64
N ALA A 12 -6.97 28.27 -17.05
CA ALA A 12 -5.86 28.76 -16.24
C ALA A 12 -6.02 30.25 -15.89
N GLY A 13 -6.38 31.08 -16.88
CA GLY A 13 -6.62 32.50 -16.66
C GLY A 13 -7.79 32.77 -15.72
N ASN A 14 -8.87 32.00 -15.83
CA ASN A 14 -10.03 32.11 -14.94
C ASN A 14 -9.71 31.60 -13.54
N PHE A 15 -8.98 30.50 -13.43
CA PHE A 15 -8.51 29.95 -12.16
C PHE A 15 -7.61 30.95 -11.44
N GLN A 16 -6.60 31.50 -12.12
CA GLN A 16 -5.69 32.49 -11.54
C GLN A 16 -6.46 33.74 -11.06
N ARG A 17 -7.38 34.27 -11.88
CA ARG A 17 -8.21 35.43 -11.47
C ARG A 17 -9.08 35.12 -10.28
N ASN A 18 -9.74 33.97 -10.29
CA ASN A 18 -10.64 33.56 -9.21
C ASN A 18 -9.86 33.32 -7.91
N VAL A 19 -8.75 32.59 -7.97
CA VAL A 19 -7.90 32.34 -6.78
C VAL A 19 -7.31 33.65 -6.27
N SER A 20 -6.74 34.48 -7.15
CA SER A 20 -6.17 35.77 -6.76
C SER A 20 -7.21 36.68 -6.12
N ASN A 21 -8.39 36.83 -6.74
CA ASN A 21 -9.47 37.65 -6.22
C ASN A 21 -10.04 37.07 -4.91
N SER A 22 -10.16 35.75 -4.81
CA SER A 22 -10.62 35.10 -3.58
C SER A 22 -9.65 35.39 -2.45
N VAL A 23 -8.34 35.23 -2.65
CA VAL A 23 -7.30 35.45 -1.63
C VAL A 23 -7.15 36.93 -1.25
N SER A 24 -7.23 37.85 -2.23
CA SER A 24 -7.07 39.29 -1.98
C SER A 24 -8.27 39.93 -1.28
N ASN A 25 -9.46 39.33 -1.39
CA ASN A 25 -10.69 39.85 -0.79
C ASN A 25 -11.07 39.16 0.52
N LEU A 26 -10.21 38.32 1.12
CA LEU A 26 -10.51 37.76 2.45
C LEU A 26 -10.48 38.85 3.52
N SER A 27 -11.54 38.92 4.32
CA SER A 27 -11.52 39.69 5.55
C SER A 27 -10.75 38.92 6.64
N LEU A 28 -10.35 39.63 7.71
CA LEU A 28 -9.69 38.99 8.86
C LEU A 28 -10.55 37.87 9.48
N LYS A 29 -11.89 38.01 9.45
CA LYS A 29 -12.82 36.98 9.93
C LYS A 29 -12.76 35.71 9.09
N ASP A 30 -12.54 35.85 7.79
CA ASP A 30 -12.46 34.72 6.86
C ASP A 30 -11.16 33.94 7.05
N TYR A 31 -10.05 34.62 7.32
CA TYR A 31 -8.79 33.97 7.68
C TYR A 31 -8.92 33.15 8.97
N ILE A 32 -9.55 33.71 10.01
CA ILE A 32 -9.79 32.98 11.28
C ILE A 32 -10.64 31.74 11.01
N ARG A 33 -11.72 31.87 10.23
CA ARG A 33 -12.57 30.72 9.85
C ARG A 33 -11.77 29.67 9.09
N LEU A 34 -10.91 30.07 8.15
CA LEU A 34 -10.07 29.16 7.36
C LEU A 34 -9.11 28.37 8.25
N VAL A 35 -8.45 29.05 9.20
CA VAL A 35 -7.56 28.39 10.17
C VAL A 35 -8.32 27.42 11.08
N ILE A 36 -9.53 27.77 11.52
CA ILE A 36 -10.36 26.86 12.33
C ILE A 36 -10.73 25.60 11.53
N ILE A 37 -11.10 25.74 10.25
CA ILE A 37 -11.44 24.59 9.40
C ILE A 37 -10.21 23.72 9.14
N LEU A 38 -9.08 24.32 8.76
CA LEU A 38 -7.84 23.58 8.50
C LEU A 38 -7.30 22.91 9.76
N GLY A 39 -7.21 23.66 10.86
CA GLY A 39 -6.76 23.16 12.15
C GLY A 39 -7.69 22.09 12.69
N GLY A 40 -9.00 22.33 12.64
CA GLY A 40 -10.03 21.35 13.02
C GLY A 40 -9.92 20.06 12.21
N TYR A 41 -9.76 20.15 10.89
CA TYR A 41 -9.55 18.98 10.03
C TYR A 41 -8.24 18.25 10.36
N ALA A 42 -7.13 18.98 10.54
CA ALA A 42 -5.84 18.40 10.89
C ALA A 42 -5.90 17.63 12.22
N LEU A 43 -6.63 18.15 13.21
CA LEU A 43 -6.87 17.47 14.48
C LEU A 43 -7.85 16.29 14.33
N LEU A 44 -8.87 16.39 13.48
CA LEU A 44 -9.89 15.36 13.29
C LEU A 44 -9.36 14.16 12.48
N ARG A 45 -8.48 14.41 11.49
CA ARG A 45 -7.92 13.40 10.58
C ARG A 45 -7.36 12.14 11.26
N PRO A 46 -6.48 12.21 12.28
CA PRO A 46 -5.93 11.01 12.91
C PRO A 46 -7.02 10.14 13.57
N TYR A 47 -8.10 10.73 14.07
CA TYR A 47 -9.21 9.99 14.65
C TYR A 47 -10.08 9.32 13.58
N LEU A 48 -10.33 10.01 12.46
CA LEU A 48 -11.02 9.42 11.31
C LEU A 48 -10.24 8.23 10.74
N LEU A 49 -8.91 8.34 10.63
CA LEU A 49 -8.06 7.23 10.19
C LEU A 49 -8.10 6.05 11.16
N LYS A 50 -8.07 6.29 12.47
CA LYS A 50 -8.22 5.23 13.48
C LYS A 50 -9.58 4.55 13.41
N LEU A 51 -10.65 5.29 13.15
CA LEU A 51 -11.99 4.72 12.97
C LEU A 51 -12.08 3.90 11.69
N ALA A 52 -11.60 4.44 10.56
CA ALA A 52 -11.56 3.73 9.28
C ALA A 52 -10.76 2.43 9.39
N GLY A 53 -9.60 2.45 10.05
CA GLY A 53 -8.80 1.24 10.30
C GLY A 53 -9.53 0.21 11.15
N LYS A 54 -10.32 0.64 12.15
CA LYS A 54 -11.17 -0.28 12.95
C LYS A 54 -12.31 -0.87 12.13
N PHE A 55 -12.93 -0.10 11.24
CA PHE A 55 -13.96 -0.63 10.33
C PHE A 55 -13.35 -1.63 9.36
N GLN A 56 -12.21 -1.31 8.75
CA GLN A 56 -11.49 -2.23 7.88
C GLN A 56 -11.10 -3.52 8.62
N ALA A 57 -10.52 -3.44 9.83
CA ALA A 57 -10.18 -4.63 10.60
C ALA A 57 -11.41 -5.52 10.87
N ARG A 58 -12.55 -4.90 11.23
CA ARG A 58 -13.82 -5.63 11.45
C ARG A 58 -14.37 -6.26 10.18
N ASP A 59 -14.26 -5.60 9.04
CA ASP A 59 -14.69 -6.15 7.74
C ASP A 59 -13.77 -7.30 7.30
N HIS A 60 -12.47 -7.22 7.63
CA HIS A 60 -11.51 -8.30 7.37
C HIS A 60 -11.70 -9.50 8.32
N GLU A 61 -12.14 -9.28 9.56
CA GLU A 61 -12.44 -10.34 10.54
C GLU A 61 -13.84 -10.93 10.37
N ARG A 62 -14.74 -10.27 9.63
CA ARG A 62 -16.08 -10.77 9.35
C ARG A 62 -15.97 -12.01 8.47
N GLU A 63 -16.52 -13.12 8.95
CA GLU A 63 -16.72 -14.33 8.14
C GLU A 63 -17.62 -13.97 6.95
N LEU A 64 -17.06 -14.06 5.75
CA LEU A 64 -17.79 -13.81 4.50
C LEU A 64 -18.72 -15.00 4.23
N ASP A 65 -20.01 -14.71 4.07
CA ASP A 65 -21.01 -15.68 3.62
C ASP A 65 -20.59 -16.24 2.24
N PRO A 66 -20.75 -17.54 1.92
CA PRO A 66 -20.26 -18.12 0.66
C PRO A 66 -20.84 -17.45 -0.59
N ASN A 67 -22.01 -16.80 -0.44
CA ASN A 67 -22.66 -16.04 -1.51
C ASN A 67 -21.97 -14.69 -1.78
N GLU A 68 -21.39 -14.04 -0.74
CA GLU A 68 -20.65 -12.78 -0.88
C GLU A 68 -19.25 -12.96 -1.44
N MET A 69 -18.61 -14.13 -1.22
CA MET A 69 -17.29 -14.49 -1.79
C MET A 69 -17.23 -14.42 -3.33
N THR A 70 -18.37 -14.46 -4.01
CA THR A 70 -18.45 -14.38 -5.48
C THR A 70 -18.54 -12.94 -6.01
N SER A 71 -18.79 -11.96 -5.14
CA SER A 71 -18.84 -10.55 -5.50
C SER A 71 -17.43 -9.95 -5.55
N GLY A 72 -17.13 -9.15 -6.57
CA GLY A 72 -15.82 -8.51 -6.74
C GLY A 72 -15.39 -7.60 -5.57
N ALA A 73 -16.29 -7.29 -4.64
CA ALA A 73 -16.01 -6.57 -3.40
C ALA A 73 -15.42 -7.45 -2.27
N ALA A 74 -15.59 -8.78 -2.34
CA ALA A 74 -15.11 -9.75 -1.35
C ALA A 74 -13.80 -10.44 -1.79
N MET A 75 -13.00 -9.75 -2.62
CA MET A 75 -11.75 -10.27 -3.13
C MET A 75 -10.73 -10.40 -2.00
N SER A 76 -10.58 -11.62 -1.48
CA SER A 76 -9.50 -11.96 -0.54
C SER A 76 -8.15 -11.86 -1.26
N VAL A 77 -7.09 -11.49 -0.53
CA VAL A 77 -5.72 -11.40 -1.08
C VAL A 77 -5.28 -12.72 -1.72
N ASN A 78 -5.77 -13.86 -1.22
CA ASN A 78 -5.50 -15.17 -1.81
C ASN A 78 -6.19 -15.37 -3.17
N ALA A 79 -7.34 -14.74 -3.42
CA ALA A 79 -8.00 -14.75 -4.73
C ALA A 79 -7.24 -13.92 -5.80
N LEU A 80 -6.35 -13.01 -5.38
CA LEU A 80 -5.47 -12.25 -6.27
C LEU A 80 -4.15 -12.98 -6.57
N ARG A 81 -3.78 -13.99 -5.79
CA ARG A 81 -2.56 -14.78 -5.99
C ARG A 81 -2.69 -15.55 -7.32
N GLY A 82 -1.98 -15.10 -8.36
CA GLY A 82 -1.99 -15.67 -9.71
C GLY A 82 -2.92 -14.99 -10.74
N ARG A 83 -3.77 -14.03 -10.33
CA ARG A 83 -4.62 -13.23 -11.24
C ARG A 83 -3.99 -11.90 -11.63
N VAL A 84 -3.11 -11.38 -10.78
CA VAL A 84 -2.31 -10.18 -11.05
C VAL A 84 -0.90 -10.65 -11.35
N GLN A 85 -0.47 -10.56 -12.61
CA GLN A 85 0.96 -10.60 -12.93
C GLN A 85 1.58 -9.40 -12.21
N VAL A 86 2.33 -9.66 -11.15
CA VAL A 86 3.24 -8.65 -10.60
C VAL A 86 4.28 -8.42 -11.69
N PRO A 87 4.38 -7.22 -12.29
CA PRO A 87 5.46 -6.94 -13.22
C PRO A 87 6.78 -7.10 -12.47
N GLY A 88 7.55 -8.14 -12.79
CA GLY A 88 8.81 -8.46 -12.12
C GLY A 88 8.99 -9.90 -11.62
N ASP A 89 8.14 -10.85 -11.99
CA ASP A 89 8.38 -12.29 -11.72
C ASP A 89 9.14 -13.00 -12.88
N SER A 90 9.42 -12.28 -13.97
CA SER A 90 10.36 -12.73 -14.99
C SER A 90 11.74 -12.20 -14.63
N ASP A 91 12.64 -13.11 -14.26
CA ASP A 91 14.10 -12.93 -14.15
C ASP A 91 14.76 -12.65 -15.52
N GLU A 92 14.08 -11.88 -16.38
CA GLU A 92 14.62 -11.41 -17.64
C GLU A 92 15.06 -9.97 -17.43
N GLU A 93 16.35 -9.74 -17.64
CA GLU A 93 16.97 -8.42 -17.81
C GLU A 93 16.42 -7.72 -19.06
N GLU A 94 15.10 -7.55 -19.15
CA GLU A 94 14.47 -6.76 -20.18
C GLU A 94 14.25 -5.34 -19.68
N GLU A 95 15.02 -4.46 -20.29
CA GLU A 95 14.89 -3.01 -20.38
C GLU A 95 13.44 -2.62 -20.72
N SER A 96 12.53 -2.66 -19.73
CA SER A 96 11.11 -2.43 -19.94
C SER A 96 10.68 -1.09 -19.34
N SER A 97 10.54 -0.13 -20.26
CA SER A 97 9.55 0.93 -20.33
C SER A 97 9.12 1.62 -19.02
N ALA A 98 9.51 2.89 -18.92
CA ALA A 98 9.18 3.87 -17.89
C ALA A 98 7.67 4.18 -17.73
N THR A 99 6.85 3.20 -17.34
CA THR A 99 5.42 3.38 -17.00
C THR A 99 5.08 2.76 -15.65
N GLY A 100 5.64 3.31 -14.58
CA GLY A 100 5.25 2.96 -13.20
C GLY A 100 6.36 3.27 -12.22
N ALA A 101 6.08 4.12 -11.24
CA ALA A 101 7.10 4.68 -10.36
C ALA A 101 7.85 3.58 -9.57
N ASP A 102 9.15 3.48 -9.83
CA ASP A 102 10.09 2.42 -9.39
C ASP A 102 10.59 2.57 -7.93
N TRP A 103 9.90 3.38 -7.13
CA TRP A 103 10.28 3.63 -5.75
C TRP A 103 9.85 2.45 -4.87
N GLY A 104 10.80 1.62 -4.47
CA GLY A 104 10.55 0.49 -3.57
C GLY A 104 10.66 -0.89 -4.21
N HIS A 105 11.10 -1.01 -5.47
CA HIS A 105 11.52 -2.30 -6.01
C HIS A 105 12.71 -2.87 -5.20
N ALA A 106 13.75 -2.06 -4.96
CA ALA A 106 14.90 -2.44 -4.14
C ALA A 106 14.53 -2.82 -2.70
N ALA A 107 13.61 -2.07 -2.06
CA ALA A 107 13.16 -2.38 -0.70
C ALA A 107 12.38 -3.70 -0.62
N ARG A 108 11.52 -3.99 -1.62
CA ARG A 108 10.78 -5.26 -1.71
C ARG A 108 11.71 -6.45 -1.98
N ARG A 109 12.74 -6.26 -2.82
CA ARG A 109 13.78 -7.27 -3.05
C ARG A 109 14.52 -7.63 -1.76
N HIS A 110 15.02 -6.62 -1.02
CA HIS A 110 15.69 -6.85 0.25
C HIS A 110 14.78 -7.51 1.31
N GLN A 111 13.49 -7.17 1.35
CA GLN A 111 12.54 -7.85 2.24
C GLN A 111 12.37 -9.33 1.90
N ARG A 112 12.34 -9.69 0.61
CA ARG A 112 12.24 -11.10 0.16
C ARG A 112 13.53 -11.87 0.50
N GLU A 113 14.69 -11.26 0.24
CA GLU A 113 16.01 -11.84 0.56
C GLU A 113 16.12 -12.11 2.08
N MET A 114 15.77 -11.13 2.92
CA MET A 114 15.80 -11.28 4.37
C MET A 114 14.87 -12.39 4.88
N ILE A 115 13.65 -12.48 4.34
CA ILE A 115 12.69 -13.55 4.71
C ILE A 115 13.21 -14.92 4.25
N SER A 116 13.79 -15.01 3.05
CA SER A 116 14.35 -16.27 2.54
C SER A 116 15.55 -16.74 3.36
N GLU A 117 16.40 -15.82 3.81
CA GLU A 117 17.55 -16.12 4.65
C GLU A 117 17.12 -16.61 6.04
N LEU A 118 16.13 -15.95 6.64
CA LEU A 118 15.53 -16.38 7.91
C LEU A 118 14.95 -17.80 7.83
N LEU A 119 14.22 -18.10 6.74
CA LEU A 119 13.59 -19.40 6.54
C LEU A 119 14.63 -20.50 6.29
N ALA A 120 15.68 -20.22 5.50
CA ALA A 120 16.77 -21.15 5.28
C ALA A 120 17.61 -21.40 6.55
N ALA A 121 17.76 -20.41 7.42
CA ALA A 121 18.43 -20.56 8.71
C ALA A 121 17.62 -21.45 9.67
N GLU A 122 16.29 -21.35 9.65
CA GLU A 122 15.40 -22.22 10.43
C GLU A 122 15.45 -23.67 9.95
N GLU A 123 15.40 -23.89 8.63
CA GLU A 123 15.51 -25.23 8.04
C GLU A 123 16.86 -25.91 8.39
N ARG A 124 17.96 -25.14 8.40
CA ARG A 124 19.27 -25.67 8.82
C ARG A 124 19.30 -26.06 10.30
N LYS A 125 18.72 -25.24 11.18
CA LYS A 125 18.62 -25.59 12.61
C LYS A 125 17.80 -26.85 12.82
N LEU A 126 16.69 -26.98 12.10
CA LEU A 126 15.83 -28.17 12.18
C LEU A 126 16.58 -29.43 11.69
N ALA A 127 17.40 -29.31 10.64
CA ALA A 127 18.23 -30.41 10.15
C ALA A 127 19.32 -30.81 11.16
N GLU A 128 19.99 -29.84 11.79
CA GLU A 128 20.99 -30.10 12.84
C GLU A 128 20.36 -30.75 14.09
N GLU A 129 19.15 -30.33 14.48
CA GLU A 129 18.40 -30.96 15.57
C GLU A 129 17.97 -32.40 15.24
N GLN A 130 17.59 -32.67 13.98
CA GLN A 130 17.26 -34.04 13.54
C GLN A 130 18.51 -34.94 13.48
N GLU A 131 19.63 -34.45 12.95
CA GLU A 131 20.89 -35.20 12.91
C GLU A 131 21.50 -35.44 14.31
N GLY A 132 21.27 -34.53 15.26
CA GLY A 132 21.63 -34.72 16.66
C GLY A 132 20.74 -35.77 17.34
N SER A 133 19.43 -35.73 17.10
CA SER A 133 18.47 -36.69 17.66
C SER A 133 18.71 -38.12 17.20
N ASP A 134 19.11 -38.34 15.94
CA ASP A 134 19.40 -39.70 15.45
C ASP A 134 20.68 -40.27 16.09
N LYS A 135 21.70 -39.42 16.34
CA LYS A 135 22.94 -39.82 17.04
C LYS A 135 22.69 -40.15 18.51
N ASP A 136 21.84 -39.38 19.19
CA ASP A 136 21.48 -39.65 20.59
C ASP A 136 20.67 -40.96 20.71
N ILE A 137 19.94 -41.38 19.68
CA ILE A 137 19.21 -42.66 19.64
C ILE A 137 20.16 -43.85 19.42
N GLU A 138 21.22 -43.68 18.61
CA GLU A 138 22.25 -44.70 18.39
C GLU A 138 23.00 -45.06 19.68
N GLU A 139 23.25 -44.10 20.58
CA GLU A 139 23.90 -44.34 21.88
C GLU A 139 23.05 -45.22 22.83
N PHE A 140 21.73 -45.28 22.66
CA PHE A 140 20.84 -46.16 23.46
C PHE A 140 20.65 -47.57 22.87
N LEU A 141 21.27 -47.88 21.72
CA LEU A 141 21.16 -49.17 21.02
C LEU A 141 22.44 -50.03 21.09
N GLU A 142 23.52 -49.55 21.71
CA GLU A 142 24.69 -50.34 22.17
C GLU A 142 24.48 -50.90 23.59
#